data_AF-A0A1K1Q6E0-F1
#
_entry.id   AF-A0A1K1Q6E0-F1
#
_cell.length_a   1.000
_cell.length_b   1.000
_cell.length_c   1.000
_cell.angle_alpha   90.00
_cell.angle_beta   90.00
_cell.angle_gamma   90.00
#
_symmetry.space_group_name_H-M   'P 1'
#
loop_
_entity.id
_entity.type
_entity.pdbx_description
1 polymer ?
#
loop_
_entity_poly.entity_id
_entity_poly.type
_entity_poly.pdbx_seq_one_letter_code
_entity_poly.pdbx_strand_id
1 'polypeptide(L)'
;MDEKIKILKIIHLAITAGSTLAYIFIGDISALQNFKVPEVNAGSIIFFALPLIAVFASTFMFKNILKQAKDIKTLEDKFGVYQTASIVRLAILESATFIILFLKQDFMLFGLLIILYMVFLSPTLDKMKNDFESVRLK
;
A
#
# COMPACT_ATOMS: atom_id res chain seq x y z
N MET A 1 -14.78 8.59 -17.47
CA MET A 1 -14.28 7.55 -16.53
C MET A 1 -12.81 7.18 -16.76
N ASP A 2 -12.39 6.89 -17.99
CA ASP A 2 -11.02 6.42 -18.26
C ASP A 2 -9.93 7.42 -17.86
N GLU A 3 -10.16 8.72 -18.09
CA GLU A 3 -9.25 9.78 -17.67
C GLU A 3 -9.07 9.83 -16.13
N LYS A 4 -10.17 9.67 -15.38
CA LYS A 4 -10.16 9.61 -13.91
C LYS A 4 -9.33 8.43 -13.40
N ILE A 5 -9.52 7.25 -14.00
CA ILE A 5 -8.72 6.06 -13.68
C ILE A 5 -7.24 6.26 -14.06
N LYS A 6 -6.96 6.91 -15.20
CA LYS A 6 -5.59 7.25 -15.62
C LYS A 6 -4.89 8.14 -14.59
N ILE A 7 -5.58 9.17 -14.07
CA ILE A 7 -5.05 10.02 -12.99
C ILE A 7 -4.73 9.18 -11.75
N LEU A 8 -5.65 8.29 -11.34
CA LEU A 8 -5.42 7.44 -10.17
C LEU A 8 -4.25 6.47 -10.36
N LYS A 9 -4.04 5.95 -11.58
CA LYS A 9 -2.86 5.15 -11.93
C LYS A 9 -1.56 5.95 -11.83
N ILE A 10 -1.56 7.22 -12.24
CA ILE A 10 -0.39 8.10 -12.12
C ILE A 10 -0.06 8.33 -10.64
N ILE A 11 -1.07 8.60 -9.81
CA ILE A 11 -0.87 8.76 -8.35
C ILE A 11 -0.29 7.47 -7.74
N HIS A 12 -0.87 6.32 -8.09
CA HIS A 12 -0.39 5.03 -7.63
C HIS A 12 1.08 4.77 -8.04
N LEU A 13 1.42 5.07 -9.30
CA LEU A 13 2.77 4.95 -9.82
C LEU A 13 3.72 5.89 -9.08
N ALA A 14 3.34 7.15 -8.85
CA ALA A 14 4.17 8.13 -8.15
C ALA A 14 4.53 7.67 -6.74
N ILE A 15 3.55 7.18 -5.96
CA ILE A 15 3.78 6.68 -4.60
C ILE A 15 4.66 5.42 -4.63
N THR A 16 4.34 4.45 -5.50
CA THR A 16 5.06 3.18 -5.56
C THR A 16 6.50 3.34 -6.08
N ALA A 17 6.67 4.14 -7.13
CA ALA A 17 7.99 4.48 -7.67
C ALA A 17 8.79 5.33 -6.69
N GLY A 18 8.17 6.32 -6.02
CA GLY A 18 8.82 7.12 -4.98
C GLY A 18 9.35 6.26 -3.83
N SER A 19 8.52 5.34 -3.32
CA SER A 19 8.93 4.36 -2.31
C SER A 19 10.08 3.47 -2.79
N THR A 20 10.03 3.02 -4.05
CA THR A 20 11.08 2.18 -4.65
C THR A 20 12.40 2.95 -4.77
N LEU A 21 12.36 4.18 -5.28
CA LEU A 21 13.54 5.03 -5.42
C LEU A 21 14.16 5.37 -4.06
N ALA A 22 13.34 5.64 -3.05
CA ALA A 22 13.83 5.85 -1.69
C ALA A 22 14.64 4.64 -1.19
N TYR A 23 14.15 3.41 -1.44
CA TYR A 23 14.88 2.19 -1.08
C TYR A 23 16.20 2.04 -1.85
N ILE A 24 16.23 2.40 -3.13
CA ILE A 24 17.44 2.32 -3.95
C ILE A 24 18.51 3.33 -3.50
N PHE A 25 18.11 4.56 -3.17
CA PHE A 25 19.07 5.65 -2.88
C PHE A 25 19.45 5.79 -1.40
N ILE A 26 18.53 5.45 -0.50
CA ILE A 26 18.71 5.63 0.96
C ILE A 26 19.03 4.29 1.64
N GLY A 27 18.56 3.18 1.05
CA GLY A 27 18.74 1.87 1.65
C GLY A 27 20.17 1.36 1.56
N ASP A 28 20.66 0.74 2.65
CA ASP A 28 21.86 -0.07 2.62
C ASP A 28 21.67 -1.36 1.80
N ILE A 29 22.06 -1.30 0.53
CA ILE A 29 22.02 -2.45 -0.40
C ILE A 29 22.95 -3.58 0.06
N SER A 30 24.01 -3.29 0.83
CA SER A 30 24.91 -4.32 1.37
C SER A 30 24.20 -5.22 2.38
N ALA A 31 23.16 -4.73 3.06
CA ALA A 31 22.30 -5.56 3.92
C ALA A 31 21.53 -6.64 3.13
N LEU A 32 21.22 -6.39 1.85
CA LEU A 32 20.53 -7.34 0.97
C LEU A 32 21.46 -8.40 0.36
N GLN A 33 22.75 -8.09 0.18
CA GLN A 33 23.71 -8.96 -0.52
C GLN A 33 23.91 -10.32 0.17
N ASN A 34 23.68 -10.40 1.48
CA ASN A 34 23.90 -11.63 2.25
C ASN A 34 22.62 -12.39 2.60
N PHE A 35 21.43 -11.92 2.19
CA PHE A 35 20.11 -12.49 2.56
C PHE A 35 20.04 -12.95 4.03
N LYS A 36 20.70 -12.21 4.93
CA LYS A 36 20.72 -12.57 6.34
C LYS A 36 19.38 -12.16 6.92
N VAL A 37 18.61 -13.14 7.38
CA VAL A 37 17.44 -12.87 8.19
C VAL A 37 17.93 -12.18 9.48
N PRO A 38 17.45 -10.96 9.78
CA PRO A 38 17.91 -10.24 10.96
C PRO A 38 17.51 -10.98 12.24
N GLU A 39 18.35 -10.90 13.27
CA GLU A 39 17.99 -11.45 14.57
C GLU A 39 16.78 -10.71 15.17
N VAL A 40 15.78 -11.49 15.57
CA VAL A 40 14.55 -10.96 16.14
C VAL A 40 14.64 -11.04 17.67
N ASN A 41 14.53 -9.89 18.32
CA ASN A 41 14.45 -9.76 19.77
C ASN A 41 13.24 -8.89 20.16
N ALA A 42 13.02 -8.69 21.46
CA ALA A 42 11.87 -7.92 21.97
C ALA A 42 11.79 -6.49 21.39
N GLY A 43 12.93 -5.87 21.05
CA GLY A 43 12.97 -4.54 20.45
C GLY A 43 12.79 -4.50 18.93
N SER A 44 12.94 -5.63 18.22
CA SER A 44 12.88 -5.69 16.76
C SER A 44 11.67 -6.47 16.21
N ILE A 45 10.95 -7.20 17.06
CA ILE A 45 9.77 -8.00 16.66
C ILE A 45 8.68 -7.18 15.96
N ILE A 46 8.55 -5.90 16.30
CA ILE A 46 7.57 -5.03 15.66
C ILE A 46 7.86 -4.81 14.17
N PHE A 47 9.13 -4.72 13.77
CA PHE A 47 9.54 -4.54 12.38
C PHE A 47 9.35 -5.81 11.55
N PHE A 48 9.49 -6.98 12.19
CA PHE A 48 9.15 -8.28 11.60
C PHE A 48 7.65 -8.40 11.30
N ALA A 49 6.80 -7.98 12.25
CA ALA A 49 5.34 -8.05 12.11
C ALA A 49 4.76 -6.92 11.23
N LEU A 50 5.53 -5.86 10.98
CA LEU A 50 5.04 -4.63 10.34
C LEU A 50 4.38 -4.85 8.97
N PRO A 51 4.88 -5.71 8.05
CA PRO A 51 4.20 -5.96 6.78
C PRO A 51 2.78 -6.48 6.96
N LEU A 52 2.57 -7.42 7.88
CA LEU A 52 1.25 -7.99 8.15
C LEU A 52 0.31 -6.94 8.71
N ILE A 53 0.79 -6.14 9.68
CA ILE A 53 0.03 -5.04 10.28
C ILE A 53 -0.36 -4.02 9.20
N ALA A 54 0.58 -3.61 8.35
CA ALA A 54 0.36 -2.62 7.30
C ALA A 54 -0.63 -3.11 6.22
N VAL A 55 -0.51 -4.37 5.77
CA VAL A 55 -1.45 -4.98 4.81
C VAL A 55 -2.85 -5.07 5.39
N PHE A 56 -2.97 -5.49 6.66
CA PHE A 56 -4.27 -5.58 7.32
C PHE A 56 -4.89 -4.19 7.52
N ALA A 57 -4.14 -3.24 8.09
CA ALA A 57 -4.60 -1.88 8.36
C ALA A 57 -5.00 -1.15 7.07
N SER A 58 -4.16 -1.23 6.01
CA SER A 58 -4.46 -0.63 4.71
C SER A 58 -5.72 -1.22 4.08
N THR A 59 -5.91 -2.53 4.17
CA THR A 59 -7.11 -3.22 3.64
C THR A 59 -8.37 -2.87 4.45
N PHE A 60 -8.26 -2.81 5.78
CA PHE A 60 -9.36 -2.42 6.67
C PHE A 60 -9.81 -0.99 6.38
N MET A 61 -8.87 -0.04 6.35
CA MET A 61 -9.15 1.36 6.06
C MET A 61 -9.74 1.56 4.66
N PHE A 62 -9.17 0.89 3.65
CA PHE A 62 -9.69 0.89 2.29
C PHE A 62 -11.18 0.50 2.26
N LYS A 63 -11.52 -0.66 2.84
CA LYS A 63 -12.90 -1.16 2.86
C LYS A 63 -13.84 -0.25 3.65
N ASN A 64 -13.38 0.33 4.76
CA ASN A 64 -14.20 1.25 5.55
C ASN A 64 -14.51 2.54 4.80
N ILE A 65 -13.56 3.08 4.03
CA ILE A 65 -13.81 4.26 3.20
C ILE A 65 -14.78 3.91 2.07
N LEU A 66 -14.62 2.77 1.39
CA LEU A 66 -15.54 2.36 0.32
C LEU A 66 -17.00 2.22 0.79
N LYS A 67 -17.23 1.81 2.04
CA LYS A 67 -18.59 1.72 2.62
C LYS A 67 -19.32 3.07 2.68
N GLN A 68 -18.60 4.19 2.69
CA GLN A 68 -19.21 5.53 2.68
C GLN A 68 -19.95 5.81 1.37
N ALA A 69 -19.65 5.08 0.30
CA ALA A 69 -20.31 5.20 -1.00
C ALA A 69 -21.54 4.29 -1.19
N LYS A 70 -22.08 3.71 -0.09
CA LYS A 70 -23.20 2.75 -0.14
C LYS A 70 -24.42 3.31 -0.88
N ASP A 71 -24.78 4.55 -0.58
CA ASP A 71 -26.01 5.19 -1.10
C ASP A 71 -25.80 5.93 -2.43
N ILE A 72 -24.56 5.97 -2.93
CA ILE A 72 -24.23 6.59 -4.21
C ILE A 72 -24.66 5.63 -5.34
N LYS A 73 -25.43 6.13 -6.31
CA LYS A 73 -26.03 5.28 -7.37
C LYS A 73 -25.09 5.01 -8.53
N THR A 74 -24.36 6.02 -9.00
CA THR A 74 -23.52 5.88 -10.21
C THR A 74 -22.08 5.56 -9.84
N LEU A 75 -21.39 4.80 -10.70
CA LEU A 75 -19.97 4.50 -10.51
C LEU A 75 -19.11 5.78 -10.63
N GLU A 76 -19.56 6.74 -11.44
CA GLU A 76 -18.91 8.04 -11.64
C GLU A 76 -18.84 8.85 -10.35
N ASP A 77 -19.94 8.91 -9.60
CA ASP A 77 -20.00 9.64 -8.34
C ASP A 77 -19.25 8.91 -7.22
N LYS A 78 -19.09 7.59 -7.33
CA LYS A 78 -18.27 6.78 -6.41
C LYS A 78 -16.77 6.98 -6.58
N PHE A 79 -16.34 7.57 -7.70
CA PHE A 79 -14.91 7.69 -8.02
C PHE A 79 -14.14 8.48 -6.96
N GLY A 80 -14.71 9.57 -6.43
CA GLY A 80 -14.04 10.37 -5.39
C GLY A 80 -13.72 9.54 -4.14
N VAL A 81 -14.71 8.77 -3.66
CA VAL A 81 -14.52 7.86 -2.52
C VAL A 81 -13.47 6.79 -2.80
N TYR A 82 -13.50 6.21 -4.00
CA TYR A 82 -12.52 5.20 -4.41
C TYR A 82 -11.10 5.77 -4.49
N GLN A 83 -10.94 6.96 -5.07
CA GLN A 83 -9.66 7.66 -5.14
C GLN A 83 -9.10 7.91 -3.74
N THR A 84 -9.90 8.45 -2.81
CA THR A 84 -9.49 8.64 -1.42
C THR A 84 -9.11 7.32 -0.76
N ALA A 85 -9.92 6.27 -0.92
CA ALA A 85 -9.63 4.95 -0.36
C ALA A 85 -8.29 4.41 -0.87
N SER A 86 -8.04 4.47 -2.19
CA SER A 86 -6.79 4.01 -2.80
C SER A 86 -5.57 4.80 -2.31
N ILE A 87 -5.67 6.13 -2.17
CA ILE A 87 -4.58 6.96 -1.67
C ILE A 87 -4.27 6.61 -0.21
N VAL A 88 -5.29 6.50 0.65
CA VAL A 88 -5.10 6.13 2.06
C VAL A 88 -4.49 4.74 2.19
N ARG A 89 -4.93 3.79 1.38
CA ARG A 89 -4.38 2.43 1.34
C ARG A 89 -2.87 2.45 1.03
N LEU A 90 -2.47 3.23 0.02
CA LEU A 90 -1.07 3.36 -0.37
C LEU A 90 -0.24 4.11 0.67
N ALA A 91 -0.78 5.18 1.27
CA ALA A 91 -0.09 5.96 2.29
C ALA A 91 0.25 5.13 3.55
N ILE A 92 -0.64 4.23 3.97
CA ILE A 92 -0.37 3.29 5.09
C ILE A 92 0.78 2.34 4.74
N LEU A 93 0.80 1.81 3.52
CA LEU A 93 1.85 0.90 3.05
C LEU A 93 3.19 1.63 2.89
N GLU A 94 3.20 2.81 2.27
CA GLU A 94 4.39 3.67 2.16
C GLU A 94 4.93 4.08 3.53
N SER A 95 4.06 4.42 4.47
CA SER A 95 4.50 4.75 5.84
C SER A 95 5.24 3.56 6.48
N ALA A 96 4.74 2.35 6.28
CA ALA A 96 5.39 1.14 6.79
C ALA A 96 6.73 0.86 6.11
N THR A 97 6.87 1.12 4.81
CA THR A 97 8.16 1.00 4.11
C THR A 97 9.16 2.04 4.64
N PHE A 98 8.74 3.30 4.79
CA PHE A 98 9.61 4.35 5.32
C PHE A 98 10.00 4.13 6.78
N ILE A 99 9.11 3.61 7.63
CA ILE A 99 9.45 3.22 9.00
C ILE A 99 10.60 2.21 9.01
N ILE A 100 10.55 1.18 8.14
CA ILE A 100 11.64 0.19 8.04
C ILE A 100 12.91 0.85 7.49
N LEU A 101 12.79 1.61 6.40
CA LEU A 101 13.92 2.23 5.71
C LEU A 101 14.70 3.21 6.60
N PHE A 102 14.02 3.98 7.44
CA PHE A 102 14.66 5.02 8.26
C PHE A 102 15.02 4.55 9.67
N LEU A 103 14.26 3.61 10.26
CA LEU A 103 14.47 3.22 11.67
C LEU A 103 15.16 1.86 11.84
N LYS A 104 15.05 0.95 10.87
CA LYS A 104 15.57 -0.41 11.01
C LYS A 104 15.93 -1.05 9.66
N GLN A 105 17.01 -0.57 9.05
CA GLN A 105 17.48 -1.02 7.74
C GLN A 105 17.83 -2.51 7.68
N ASP A 106 18.15 -3.17 8.79
CA ASP A 106 18.35 -4.63 8.84
C ASP A 106 17.11 -5.42 8.39
N PHE A 107 15.92 -4.80 8.42
CA PHE A 107 14.63 -5.40 8.06
C PHE A 107 14.15 -4.97 6.66
N MET A 108 15.03 -4.40 5.83
CA MET A 108 14.68 -3.83 4.53
C MET A 108 13.98 -4.81 3.58
N LEU A 109 14.30 -6.11 3.65
CA LEU A 109 13.60 -7.15 2.90
C LEU A 109 12.09 -7.11 3.12
N PHE A 110 11.63 -6.88 4.37
CA PHE A 110 10.21 -6.78 4.70
C PHE A 110 9.56 -5.54 4.07
N GLY A 111 10.30 -4.44 4.00
CA GLY A 111 9.87 -3.24 3.27
C GLY A 111 9.75 -3.47 1.76
N LEU A 112 10.69 -4.20 1.15
CA LEU A 112 10.62 -4.58 -0.26
C LEU A 112 9.38 -5.46 -0.55
N LEU A 113 9.02 -6.36 0.37
CA LEU A 113 7.79 -7.16 0.23
C LEU A 113 6.54 -6.27 0.22
N ILE A 114 6.51 -5.21 1.04
CA ILE A 114 5.40 -4.24 1.04
C ILE A 114 5.36 -3.47 -0.29
N ILE A 115 6.51 -3.00 -0.81
CA ILE A 115 6.59 -2.31 -2.11
C ILE A 115 6.10 -3.23 -3.24
N LEU A 116 6.54 -4.50 -3.23
CA LEU A 116 6.08 -5.50 -4.20
C LEU A 116 4.56 -5.69 -4.11
N TYR A 117 4.00 -5.76 -2.90
CA TYR A 117 2.56 -5.80 -2.70
C TYR A 117 1.86 -4.56 -3.26
N MET A 118 2.41 -3.35 -3.06
CA MET A 118 1.85 -2.11 -3.62
C MET A 118 1.68 -2.19 -5.14
N VAL A 119 2.65 -2.73 -5.88
CA VAL A 119 2.56 -2.89 -7.35
C VAL A 119 1.30 -3.66 -7.78
N PHE A 120 0.92 -4.70 -7.03
CA PHE A 120 -0.29 -5.48 -7.33
C PHE A 120 -1.59 -4.72 -7.06
N LEU A 121 -1.55 -3.63 -6.28
CA LEU A 121 -2.70 -2.79 -5.98
C LEU A 121 -3.02 -1.75 -7.06
N SER A 122 -2.35 -1.81 -8.21
CA SER A 122 -2.58 -0.88 -9.31
C SER A 122 -4.06 -0.77 -9.68
N PRO A 123 -4.64 0.45 -9.71
CA PRO A 123 -6.06 0.67 -9.86
C PRO A 123 -6.50 0.46 -11.31
N THR A 124 -7.63 -0.22 -11.50
CA THR A 124 -8.30 -0.38 -12.80
C THR A 124 -9.80 -0.18 -12.65
N LEU A 125 -10.50 0.08 -13.76
CA LEU A 125 -11.96 0.21 -13.74
C LEU A 125 -12.64 -1.06 -13.24
N ASP A 126 -12.13 -2.23 -13.66
CA ASP A 126 -12.70 -3.51 -13.23
C ASP A 126 -12.42 -3.81 -11.76
N LYS A 127 -11.22 -3.49 -11.26
CA LYS A 127 -10.92 -3.58 -9.82
C LYS A 127 -11.84 -2.69 -9.01
N MET A 128 -12.09 -1.45 -9.46
CA MET A 128 -13.01 -0.53 -8.79
C MET A 128 -14.42 -1.12 -8.67
N LYS A 129 -14.96 -1.71 -9.74
CA LYS A 129 -16.28 -2.37 -9.72
C LYS A 129 -16.29 -3.52 -8.71
N ASN A 130 -15.31 -4.41 -8.80
CA ASN A 130 -15.20 -5.58 -7.91
C ASN A 130 -15.03 -5.18 -6.44
N ASP A 131 -14.27 -4.12 -6.16
CA ASP A 131 -14.04 -3.63 -4.81
C ASP A 131 -15.34 -3.11 -4.18
N PHE A 132 -16.16 -2.36 -4.93
CA PHE A 132 -17.47 -1.91 -4.46
C PHE A 132 -18.47 -3.05 -4.28
N GLU A 133 -18.44 -4.07 -5.14
CA GLU A 133 -19.25 -5.27 -4.94
C GLU A 133 -18.87 -6.02 -3.67
N SER A 134 -17.56 -6.14 -3.39
CA SER A 134 -17.04 -6.85 -2.22
C SER A 134 -17.48 -6.25 -0.87
N VAL A 135 -17.75 -4.93 -0.84
CA VAL A 135 -18.23 -4.23 0.36
C VAL A 135 -19.76 -4.13 0.43
N ARG A 136 -20.47 -4.43 -0.65
CA ARG A 136 -21.95 -4.48 -0.66
C ARG A 136 -22.50 -5.79 -0.09
N LEU A 137 -21.72 -6.87 -0.20
CA LEU A 137 -22.10 -8.22 0.23
C LEU A 137 -21.80 -8.51 1.72
N LYS A 138 -21.34 -7.52 2.49
CA LYS A 138 -21.04 -7.61 3.92
C LYS A 138 -21.79 -6.54 4.71
#